data_AF-A0A413RLP6-F1
#
_entry.id   AF-A0A413RLP6-F1
#
_cell.length_a   1.000
_cell.length_b   1.000
_cell.length_c   1.000
_cell.angle_alpha   90.00
_cell.angle_beta   90.00
_cell.angle_gamma   90.00
#
_symmetry.space_group_name_H-M   'P 1'
#
loop_
_entity.id
_entity.type
_entity.pdbx_description
1 polymer ?
#
loop_
_entity_poly.entity_id
_entity_poly.type
_entity_poly.pdbx_seq_one_letter_code
_entity_poly.pdbx_strand_id
1 'polypeptide(L)'
;MDRLAGDDRRTGAVIAIATAVFGVGIVVIRADADQLGRPVAVEVVAQVVGAVLLGVLWRWPLWAYVACVALSVYSPVLAACVCAFLVGRRLRQTREVVAVVLGAQGLLVLGWVVSARPWQPGHLAAMVTLTLVAWILGGAARSAADAAETRATAEAARRVHLAETVRAAEQDRLAREMHDVVAHRISLIVLNANRIESGSAADVVEVAGQIRQTGRAALDDMRQVLGRLRHDEAAPGLARLAFDEVDGLVAEMREVGQPIAVRIVAEGRTPPDAAERTAVLVVREALTNAVRHAPGADTSIEIADGPGAVRVRVTNGRPSGTVDHEMTTGGHGLLGLKERVAMLAGTWNAAATPEGGFVVEATLPRADQ
;
A
#
# COMPACT_ATOMS: atom_id res chain seq x y z
N MET A 1 13.92 18.83 3.18
CA MET A 1 14.48 19.49 1.98
C MET A 1 16.01 19.50 1.97
N ASP A 2 16.69 19.67 3.12
CA ASP A 2 18.17 19.69 3.17
C ASP A 2 18.88 18.38 2.78
N ARG A 3 18.28 17.21 3.06
CA ARG A 3 18.88 15.91 2.67
C ARG A 3 18.98 15.73 1.15
N LEU A 4 17.96 16.16 0.39
CA LEU A 4 17.96 16.07 -1.07
C LEU A 4 18.95 17.05 -1.70
N ALA A 5 19.09 18.27 -1.14
CA ALA A 5 20.07 19.25 -1.61
C ALA A 5 21.52 18.83 -1.34
N GLY A 6 21.77 18.07 -0.26
CA GLY A 6 23.07 17.49 0.07
C GLY A 6 23.49 16.37 -0.88
N ASP A 7 22.56 15.49 -1.24
CA ASP A 7 22.83 14.36 -2.14
C ASP A 7 23.15 14.81 -3.58
N ASP A 8 22.45 15.84 -4.03
CA ASP A 8 22.64 16.42 -5.37
C ASP A 8 23.98 17.17 -5.50
N ARG A 9 24.48 17.76 -4.39
CA ARG A 9 25.83 18.36 -4.32
C ARG A 9 26.93 17.30 -4.29
N ARG A 10 26.73 16.20 -3.56
CA ARG A 10 27.69 15.07 -3.52
C ARG A 10 27.83 14.43 -4.90
N THR A 11 26.70 14.18 -5.57
CA THR A 11 26.68 13.65 -6.93
C THR A 11 27.42 14.56 -7.92
N GLY A 12 27.17 15.88 -7.83
CA GLY A 12 27.89 16.86 -8.66
C GLY A 12 29.39 16.90 -8.41
N ALA A 13 29.82 16.81 -7.15
CA ALA A 13 31.24 16.76 -6.79
C ALA A 13 31.92 15.49 -7.31
N VAL A 14 31.27 14.33 -7.18
CA VAL A 14 31.79 13.05 -7.71
C VAL A 14 31.96 13.13 -9.23
N ILE A 15 30.98 13.65 -9.95
CA ILE A 15 31.03 13.76 -11.41
C ILE A 15 32.11 14.77 -11.84
N ALA A 16 32.26 15.88 -11.13
CA ALA A 16 33.34 16.85 -11.37
C ALA A 16 34.73 16.21 -11.16
N ILE A 17 34.94 15.48 -10.06
CA ILE A 17 36.20 14.79 -9.77
C ILE A 17 36.49 13.73 -10.82
N ALA A 18 35.51 12.90 -11.17
CA ALA A 18 35.67 11.88 -12.22
C ALA A 18 36.02 12.51 -13.57
N THR A 19 35.38 13.64 -13.92
CA THR A 19 35.68 14.39 -15.14
C THR A 19 37.11 14.93 -15.14
N ALA A 20 37.58 15.46 -14.01
CA ALA A 20 38.96 15.94 -13.87
C ALA A 20 39.97 14.80 -14.04
N VAL A 21 39.77 13.68 -13.33
CA VAL A 21 40.68 12.51 -13.37
C VAL A 21 40.75 11.94 -14.78
N PHE A 22 39.59 11.72 -15.43
CA PHE A 22 39.56 11.16 -16.78
C PHE A 22 40.13 12.13 -17.81
N GLY A 23 39.84 13.43 -17.67
CA GLY A 23 40.38 14.48 -18.54
C GLY A 23 41.89 14.59 -18.48
N VAL A 24 42.46 14.59 -17.28
CA VAL A 24 43.92 14.57 -17.10
C VAL A 24 44.53 13.28 -17.67
N GLY A 25 43.87 12.13 -17.48
CA GLY A 25 44.30 10.87 -18.10
C GLY A 25 44.38 10.93 -19.63
N ILE A 26 43.39 11.52 -20.29
CA ILE A 26 43.42 11.73 -21.76
C ILE A 26 44.61 12.60 -22.16
N VAL A 27 44.90 13.67 -21.42
CA VAL A 27 46.03 14.55 -21.71
C VAL A 27 47.35 13.80 -21.59
N VAL A 28 47.53 12.96 -20.55
CA VAL A 28 48.73 12.14 -20.37
C VAL A 28 48.93 11.16 -21.53
N ILE A 29 47.86 10.46 -21.95
CA ILE A 29 47.91 9.52 -23.09
C ILE A 29 48.29 10.25 -24.38
N ARG A 30 47.72 11.44 -24.63
CA ARG A 30 48.04 12.25 -25.81
C ARG A 30 49.45 12.82 -25.78
N ALA A 31 49.97 13.13 -24.59
CA ALA A 31 51.34 13.59 -24.39
C ALA A 31 52.35 12.50 -24.77
N ASP A 32 52.09 11.27 -24.30
CA ASP A 32 52.92 10.11 -24.59
C ASP A 32 52.96 9.78 -26.09
N ALA A 33 51.84 10.01 -26.80
CA ALA A 33 51.73 9.80 -28.24
C ALA A 33 52.31 10.95 -29.11
N ASP A 34 52.92 11.98 -28.51
CA ASP A 34 53.40 13.21 -29.17
C ASP A 34 52.32 13.92 -30.02
N GLN A 35 51.06 13.79 -29.61
CA GLN A 35 49.88 14.37 -30.30
C GLN A 35 49.47 15.73 -29.71
N LEU A 36 50.33 16.31 -28.87
CA LEU A 36 50.10 17.60 -28.22
C LEU A 36 50.74 18.71 -29.05
N GLY A 37 49.91 19.59 -29.60
CA GLY A 37 50.37 20.85 -30.19
C GLY A 37 50.69 21.93 -29.15
N ARG A 38 50.70 21.60 -27.84
CA ARG A 38 50.77 22.54 -26.71
C ARG A 38 51.46 21.95 -25.48
N PRO A 39 51.95 22.79 -24.55
CA PRO A 39 52.49 22.30 -23.28
C PRO A 39 51.43 21.52 -22.48
N VAL A 40 51.80 20.33 -22.00
CA VAL A 40 50.97 19.44 -21.17
C VAL A 40 50.28 20.19 -20.03
N ALA A 41 51.02 21.08 -19.35
CA ALA A 41 50.50 21.86 -18.23
C ALA A 41 49.28 22.71 -18.59
N VAL A 42 49.22 23.27 -19.80
CA VAL A 42 48.09 24.09 -20.25
C VAL A 42 46.83 23.25 -20.42
N GLU A 43 46.95 22.05 -20.99
CA GLU A 43 45.80 21.15 -21.16
C GLU A 43 45.33 20.56 -19.82
N VAL A 44 46.25 20.18 -18.94
CA VAL A 44 45.91 19.71 -17.58
C VAL A 44 45.16 20.79 -16.81
N VAL A 45 45.65 22.04 -16.81
CA VAL A 45 44.97 23.16 -16.14
C VAL A 45 43.58 23.37 -16.74
N ALA A 46 43.42 23.31 -18.06
CA ALA A 46 42.12 23.48 -18.70
C ALA A 46 41.11 22.38 -18.30
N GLN A 47 41.54 21.11 -18.20
CA GLN A 47 40.70 20.01 -17.72
C GLN A 47 40.23 20.25 -16.27
N VAL A 48 41.15 20.66 -15.39
CA VAL A 48 40.85 20.95 -13.99
C VAL A 48 39.89 22.13 -13.88
N VAL A 49 40.13 23.22 -14.62
CA VAL A 49 39.24 24.39 -14.62
C VAL A 49 37.85 24.02 -15.16
N GLY A 50 37.76 23.21 -16.23
CA GLY A 50 36.48 22.72 -16.75
C GLY A 50 35.70 21.89 -15.73
N ALA A 51 36.38 21.01 -15.00
CA ALA A 51 35.77 20.22 -13.93
C ALA A 51 35.32 21.08 -12.74
N VAL A 52 36.11 22.08 -12.34
CA VAL A 52 35.74 23.04 -11.29
C VAL A 52 34.51 23.84 -11.73
N LEU A 53 34.47 24.33 -12.97
CA LEU A 53 33.30 25.03 -13.51
C LEU A 53 32.05 24.15 -13.49
N LEU A 54 32.18 22.88 -13.88
CA LEU A 54 31.08 21.90 -13.79
C LEU A 54 30.60 21.72 -12.34
N GLY A 55 31.51 21.66 -11.36
CA GLY A 55 31.17 21.51 -9.94
C GLY A 55 30.51 22.77 -9.35
N VAL A 56 31.07 23.95 -9.61
CA VAL A 56 30.58 25.25 -9.11
C VAL A 56 29.24 25.60 -9.76
N LEU A 57 29.12 25.39 -11.07
CA LEU A 57 27.93 25.69 -11.85
C LEU A 57 27.02 24.47 -12.02
N TRP A 58 27.14 23.46 -11.16
CA TRP A 58 26.32 22.24 -11.19
C TRP A 58 24.81 22.51 -11.19
N ARG A 59 24.42 23.60 -10.52
CA ARG A 59 23.02 24.06 -10.43
C ARG A 59 22.57 24.87 -11.64
N TRP A 60 23.50 25.31 -12.47
CA TRP A 60 23.30 26.17 -13.64
C TRP A 60 23.94 25.52 -14.88
N PRO A 61 23.45 24.34 -15.32
CA PRO A 61 24.11 23.51 -16.33
C PRO A 61 24.28 24.23 -17.68
N LEU A 62 23.39 25.18 -18.00
CA LEU A 62 23.49 25.98 -19.22
C LEU A 62 24.73 26.89 -19.22
N TRP A 63 24.95 27.61 -18.12
CA TRP A 63 26.11 28.49 -18.00
C TRP A 63 27.41 27.69 -17.81
N ALA A 64 27.34 26.55 -17.13
CA ALA A 64 28.44 25.59 -17.07
C ALA A 64 28.84 25.11 -18.48
N TYR A 65 27.86 24.78 -19.32
CA TYR A 65 28.08 24.39 -20.70
C TYR A 65 28.72 25.52 -21.51
N VAL A 66 28.15 26.73 -21.47
CA VAL A 66 28.70 27.90 -22.20
C VAL A 66 30.16 28.18 -21.79
N ALA A 67 30.45 28.15 -20.48
CA ALA A 67 31.80 28.35 -19.97
C ALA A 67 32.76 27.24 -20.41
N CYS A 68 32.35 25.97 -20.36
CA CYS A 68 33.16 24.84 -20.82
C CYS A 68 33.37 24.86 -22.34
N VAL A 69 32.39 25.29 -23.13
CA VAL A 69 32.52 25.46 -24.59
C VAL A 69 33.48 26.59 -24.92
N ALA A 70 33.40 27.74 -24.22
CA ALA A 70 34.38 28.81 -24.36
C ALA A 70 35.81 28.35 -24.01
N LEU A 71 35.94 27.53 -22.95
CA LEU A 71 37.21 26.94 -22.55
C LEU A 71 37.67 25.78 -23.46
N SER A 72 36.79 25.24 -24.31
CA SER A 72 37.09 24.12 -25.23
C SER A 72 38.21 24.44 -26.22
N VAL A 73 38.54 25.73 -26.39
CA VAL A 73 39.75 26.17 -27.09
C VAL A 73 41.03 25.54 -26.48
N TYR A 74 41.00 25.15 -25.21
CA TYR A 74 42.10 24.59 -24.43
C TYR A 74 41.90 23.12 -24.00
N SER A 75 41.02 22.36 -24.68
CA SER A 75 40.84 20.90 -24.51
C SER A 75 39.93 20.33 -23.40
N PRO A 76 39.06 21.06 -22.64
CA PRO A 76 38.12 20.43 -21.68
C PRO A 76 36.89 19.76 -22.33
N VAL A 77 37.11 18.89 -23.30
CA VAL A 77 36.07 18.19 -24.09
C VAL A 77 35.08 17.46 -23.20
N LEU A 78 35.58 16.72 -22.22
CA LEU A 78 34.76 15.88 -21.35
C LEU A 78 33.82 16.72 -20.50
N ALA A 79 34.32 17.81 -19.91
CA ALA A 79 33.49 18.73 -19.14
C ALA A 79 32.40 19.35 -20.01
N ALA A 80 32.72 19.74 -21.25
CA ALA A 80 31.73 20.25 -22.20
C ALA A 80 30.66 19.18 -22.55
N CYS A 81 31.06 17.93 -22.78
CA CYS A 81 30.13 16.82 -23.04
C CYS A 81 29.22 16.53 -21.84
N VAL A 82 29.77 16.49 -20.62
CA VAL A 82 29.00 16.28 -19.39
C VAL A 82 28.01 17.43 -19.19
N CYS A 83 28.44 18.68 -19.36
CA CYS A 83 27.53 19.83 -19.29
C CYS A 83 26.44 19.75 -20.38
N ALA A 84 26.79 19.39 -21.62
CA ALA A 84 25.84 19.24 -22.72
C ALA A 84 24.78 18.17 -22.40
N PHE A 85 25.20 17.01 -21.89
CA PHE A 85 24.30 15.96 -21.44
C PHE A 85 23.38 16.43 -20.31
N LEU A 86 23.91 17.16 -19.32
CA LEU A 86 23.11 17.71 -18.23
C LEU A 86 22.10 18.76 -18.70
N VAL A 87 22.47 19.61 -19.67
CA VAL A 87 21.55 20.54 -20.33
C VAL A 87 20.43 19.77 -21.04
N GLY A 88 20.78 18.72 -21.78
CA GLY A 88 19.83 17.83 -22.44
C GLY A 88 18.84 17.19 -21.45
N ARG A 89 19.38 16.69 -20.34
CA ARG A 89 18.66 15.90 -19.35
C ARG A 89 17.83 16.74 -18.37
N ARG A 90 18.34 17.88 -17.90
CA ARG A 90 17.71 18.68 -16.84
C ARG A 90 16.81 19.78 -17.40
N LEU A 91 17.18 20.43 -18.50
CA LEU A 91 16.45 21.58 -19.03
C LEU A 91 15.42 21.18 -20.07
N ARG A 92 14.29 21.90 -20.12
CA ARG A 92 13.30 21.73 -21.19
C ARG A 92 13.89 22.35 -22.45
N GLN A 93 13.80 21.65 -23.58
CA GLN A 93 14.36 22.11 -24.86
C GLN A 93 13.45 23.19 -25.49
N THR A 94 13.35 24.34 -24.82
CA THR A 94 12.68 25.53 -25.37
C THR A 94 13.53 26.13 -26.49
N ARG A 95 12.92 26.97 -27.33
CA ARG A 95 13.62 27.67 -28.43
C ARG A 95 14.84 28.45 -27.93
N GLU A 96 14.76 29.03 -26.74
CA GLU A 96 15.86 29.77 -26.10
C GLU A 96 17.03 28.86 -25.72
N VAL A 97 16.77 27.73 -25.07
CA VAL A 97 17.83 26.78 -24.69
C VAL A 97 18.54 26.24 -25.93
N VAL A 98 17.76 25.87 -26.95
CA VAL A 98 18.29 25.41 -28.24
C VAL A 98 19.14 26.51 -28.90
N ALA A 99 18.66 27.76 -28.90
CA ALA A 99 19.40 28.90 -29.46
C ALA A 99 20.72 29.16 -28.70
N VAL A 100 20.73 29.04 -27.37
CA VAL A 100 21.96 29.19 -26.57
C VAL A 100 22.94 28.06 -26.84
N VAL A 101 22.47 26.81 -26.92
CA VAL A 101 23.34 25.64 -27.19
C VAL A 101 23.98 25.75 -28.57
N LEU A 102 23.17 26.04 -29.60
CA LEU A 102 23.66 26.21 -30.98
C LEU A 102 24.50 27.48 -31.14
N GLY A 103 24.13 28.57 -30.46
CA GLY A 103 24.91 29.80 -30.44
C GLY A 103 26.30 29.62 -29.84
N ALA A 104 26.41 28.87 -28.74
CA ALA A 104 27.69 28.52 -28.14
C ALA A 104 28.57 27.68 -29.09
N GLN A 105 27.96 26.75 -29.84
CA GLN A 105 28.67 25.99 -30.88
C GLN A 105 29.13 26.88 -32.03
N GLY A 106 28.26 27.79 -32.50
CA GLY A 106 28.62 28.76 -33.53
C GLY A 106 29.79 29.66 -33.10
N LEU A 107 29.80 30.10 -31.84
CA LEU A 107 30.88 30.91 -31.28
C LEU A 107 32.19 30.11 -31.19
N LEU A 108 32.12 28.82 -30.83
CA LEU A 108 33.28 27.93 -30.84
C LEU A 108 33.88 27.80 -32.25
N VAL A 109 33.03 27.56 -33.26
CA VAL A 109 33.45 27.46 -34.67
C VAL A 109 34.04 28.79 -35.15
N LEU A 110 33.39 29.92 -34.83
CA LEU A 110 33.89 31.25 -35.19
C LEU A 110 35.25 31.53 -34.54
N GLY A 111 35.39 31.25 -33.25
CA GLY A 111 36.64 31.40 -32.52
C GLY A 111 37.76 30.55 -33.09
N TRP A 112 37.44 29.34 -33.55
CA TRP A 112 38.39 28.47 -34.25
C TRP A 112 38.86 29.11 -35.57
N VAL A 113 37.94 29.57 -36.43
CA VAL A 113 38.24 30.20 -37.72
C VAL A 113 39.09 31.47 -37.53
N VAL A 114 38.73 32.32 -36.57
CA VAL A 114 39.42 33.60 -36.33
C VAL A 114 40.80 33.40 -35.69
N SER A 115 41.01 32.32 -34.92
CA SER A 115 42.27 32.09 -34.21
C SER A 115 43.48 31.89 -35.12
N ALA A 116 43.29 31.67 -36.43
CA ALA A 116 44.33 31.48 -37.44
C ALA A 116 45.40 30.44 -37.08
N ARG A 117 45.08 29.53 -36.15
CA ARG A 117 45.99 28.50 -35.68
C ARG A 117 45.91 27.25 -36.58
N PRO A 118 47.01 26.48 -36.73
CA PRO A 118 47.06 25.28 -37.58
C PRO A 118 46.37 24.09 -36.90
N TRP A 119 45.07 24.17 -36.66
CA TRP A 119 44.30 23.08 -36.06
C TRP A 119 43.84 22.12 -37.15
N GLN A 120 43.89 20.83 -36.88
CA GLN A 120 43.29 19.85 -37.78
C GLN A 120 41.75 19.99 -37.74
N PRO A 121 41.08 20.16 -38.90
CA PRO A 121 39.62 20.30 -38.96
C PRO A 121 38.86 19.15 -38.27
N GLY A 122 39.44 17.94 -38.26
CA GLY A 122 38.89 16.77 -37.59
C GLY A 122 38.69 16.96 -36.08
N HIS A 123 39.56 17.72 -35.40
CA HIS A 123 39.41 17.97 -33.97
C HIS A 123 38.19 18.85 -33.66
N LEU A 124 37.97 19.92 -34.43
CA LEU A 124 36.79 20.78 -34.27
C LEU A 124 35.50 19.99 -34.56
N ALA A 125 35.50 19.23 -35.66
CA ALA A 125 34.37 18.39 -36.03
C ALA A 125 34.03 17.36 -34.94
N ALA A 126 35.05 16.74 -34.33
CA ALA A 126 34.85 15.83 -33.20
C ALA A 126 34.27 16.54 -31.97
N MET A 127 34.74 17.75 -31.62
CA MET A 127 34.22 18.51 -30.48
C MET A 127 32.74 18.86 -30.63
N VAL A 128 32.39 19.45 -31.78
CA VAL A 128 31.01 19.85 -32.08
C VAL A 128 30.11 18.61 -32.10
N THR A 129 30.53 17.55 -32.78
CA THR A 129 29.76 16.31 -32.86
C THR A 129 29.54 15.68 -31.49
N LEU A 130 30.60 15.48 -30.69
CA LEU A 130 30.50 14.83 -29.39
C LEU A 130 29.60 15.58 -28.40
N THR A 131 29.72 16.91 -28.36
CA THR A 131 28.91 17.75 -27.47
C THR A 131 27.44 17.81 -27.91
N LEU A 132 27.15 17.87 -29.22
CA LEU A 132 25.79 17.77 -29.73
C LEU A 132 25.17 16.38 -29.48
N VAL A 133 25.93 15.30 -29.70
CA VAL A 133 25.50 13.94 -29.39
C VAL A 133 25.22 13.78 -27.90
N ALA A 134 26.08 14.30 -27.03
CA ALA A 134 25.86 14.27 -25.59
C ALA A 134 24.59 15.03 -25.18
N TRP A 135 24.33 16.20 -25.78
CA TRP A 135 23.09 16.95 -25.56
C TRP A 135 21.84 16.18 -26.01
N ILE A 136 21.87 15.57 -27.21
CA ILE A 136 20.78 14.74 -27.74
C ILE A 136 20.53 13.53 -26.83
N LEU A 137 21.58 12.83 -26.40
CA LEU A 137 21.47 11.69 -25.48
C LEU A 137 20.88 12.10 -24.13
N GLY A 138 21.24 13.28 -23.62
CA GLY A 138 20.62 13.84 -22.41
C GLY A 138 19.12 14.06 -22.58
N GLY A 139 18.72 14.64 -23.73
CA GLY A 139 17.31 14.83 -24.08
C GLY A 139 16.55 13.51 -24.24
N ALA A 140 17.15 12.53 -24.91
CA ALA A 140 16.58 11.19 -25.04
C ALA A 140 16.40 10.51 -23.67
N ALA A 141 17.40 10.59 -22.78
CA ALA A 141 17.32 10.07 -21.43
C ALA A 141 16.21 10.73 -20.60
N ARG A 142 15.98 12.04 -20.79
CA ARG A 142 14.83 12.74 -20.19
C ARG A 142 13.52 12.20 -20.74
N SER A 143 13.36 12.13 -22.06
CA SER A 143 12.13 11.63 -22.67
C SER A 143 11.82 10.18 -22.28
N ALA A 144 12.84 9.34 -22.11
CA ALA A 144 12.69 7.97 -21.65
C ALA A 144 12.24 7.91 -20.19
N ALA A 145 12.77 8.79 -19.32
CA ALA A 145 12.33 8.91 -17.93
C ALA A 145 10.87 9.39 -17.84
N ASP A 146 10.52 10.45 -18.57
CA ASP A 146 9.15 11.00 -18.62
C ASP A 146 8.16 9.94 -19.17
N ALA A 147 8.58 9.15 -20.17
CA ALA A 147 7.80 8.04 -20.71
C ALA A 147 7.64 6.87 -19.73
N ALA A 148 8.66 6.58 -18.93
CA ALA A 148 8.60 5.53 -17.91
C ALA A 148 7.67 5.93 -16.76
N GLU A 149 7.73 7.18 -16.31
CA GLU A 149 6.84 7.72 -15.27
C GLU A 149 5.38 7.70 -15.74
N THR A 150 5.10 8.18 -16.95
CA THR A 150 3.73 8.13 -17.52
C THR A 150 3.21 6.70 -17.67
N ARG A 151 4.05 5.74 -18.08
CA ARG A 151 3.67 4.32 -18.11
C ARG A 151 3.37 3.77 -16.72
N ALA A 152 4.20 4.06 -15.73
CA ALA A 152 3.99 3.59 -14.35
C ALA A 152 2.68 4.12 -13.77
N THR A 153 2.37 5.40 -13.98
CA THR A 153 1.08 5.99 -13.55
C THR A 153 -0.11 5.35 -14.27
N ALA A 154 -0.01 5.10 -15.58
CA ALA A 154 -1.05 4.44 -16.35
C ALA A 154 -1.27 2.97 -15.91
N GLU A 155 -0.21 2.24 -15.59
CA GLU A 155 -0.30 0.88 -15.06
C GLU A 155 -0.94 0.87 -13.67
N ALA A 156 -0.58 1.81 -12.80
CA ALA A 156 -1.19 1.96 -11.48
C ALA A 156 -2.71 2.23 -11.61
N ALA A 157 -3.11 3.14 -12.48
CA ALA A 157 -4.53 3.42 -12.75
C ALA A 157 -5.28 2.19 -13.30
N ARG A 158 -4.66 1.43 -14.22
CA ARG A 158 -5.25 0.18 -14.75
C ARG A 158 -5.45 -0.87 -13.66
N ARG A 159 -4.51 -1.03 -12.72
CA ARG A 159 -4.64 -1.98 -11.61
C ARG A 159 -5.81 -1.63 -10.71
N VAL A 160 -5.99 -0.35 -10.40
CA VAL A 160 -7.15 0.13 -9.62
C VAL A 160 -8.44 -0.18 -10.34
N HIS A 161 -8.53 0.17 -11.64
CA HIS A 161 -9.74 -0.08 -12.42
C HIS A 161 -10.07 -1.57 -12.56
N LEU A 162 -9.06 -2.44 -12.76
CA LEU A 162 -9.26 -3.89 -12.79
C LEU A 162 -9.71 -4.44 -11.43
N ALA A 163 -9.19 -3.93 -10.32
CA ALA A 163 -9.63 -4.34 -8.99
C ALA A 163 -11.09 -3.93 -8.73
N GLU A 164 -11.50 -2.74 -9.16
CA GLU A 164 -12.88 -2.27 -9.06
C GLU A 164 -13.83 -3.11 -9.92
N THR A 165 -13.47 -3.42 -11.16
CA THR A 165 -14.32 -4.23 -12.04
C THR A 165 -14.45 -5.67 -11.55
N VAL A 166 -13.38 -6.28 -11.05
CA VAL A 166 -13.43 -7.61 -10.42
C VAL A 166 -14.31 -7.59 -9.17
N ARG A 167 -14.19 -6.58 -8.32
CA ARG A 167 -15.06 -6.42 -7.14
C ARG A 167 -16.52 -6.26 -7.52
N ALA A 168 -16.83 -5.42 -8.50
CA ALA A 168 -18.20 -5.20 -8.97
C ALA A 168 -18.81 -6.47 -9.59
N ALA A 169 -18.03 -7.21 -10.38
CA ALA A 169 -18.46 -8.49 -10.96
C ALA A 169 -18.73 -9.54 -9.86
N GLU A 170 -17.91 -9.56 -8.81
CA GLU A 170 -18.11 -10.44 -7.67
C GLU A 170 -19.36 -10.08 -6.87
N GLN A 171 -19.61 -8.79 -6.64
CA GLN A 171 -20.83 -8.32 -5.98
C GLN A 171 -22.09 -8.71 -6.76
N ASP A 172 -22.08 -8.56 -8.09
CA ASP A 172 -23.21 -8.97 -8.94
C ASP A 172 -23.42 -10.50 -8.93
N ARG A 173 -22.33 -11.27 -8.95
CA ARG A 173 -22.40 -12.73 -8.80
C ARG A 173 -23.03 -13.12 -7.46
N LEU A 174 -22.56 -12.54 -6.35
CA LEU A 174 -23.10 -12.79 -5.02
C LEU A 174 -24.57 -12.38 -4.90
N ALA A 175 -24.97 -11.26 -5.51
CA ALA A 175 -26.37 -10.83 -5.54
C ALA A 175 -27.27 -11.84 -6.28
N ARG A 176 -26.79 -12.40 -7.40
CA ARG A 176 -27.51 -13.45 -8.15
C ARG A 176 -27.60 -14.76 -7.39
N GLU A 177 -26.50 -15.24 -6.83
CA GLU A 177 -26.50 -16.44 -5.96
C GLU A 177 -27.48 -16.26 -4.78
N MET A 178 -27.56 -15.06 -4.21
CA MET A 178 -28.54 -14.73 -3.18
C MET A 178 -29.97 -14.74 -3.68
N HIS A 179 -30.23 -14.16 -4.85
CA HIS A 179 -31.55 -14.16 -5.43
C HIS A 179 -32.04 -15.59 -5.67
N ASP A 180 -31.18 -16.48 -6.18
CA ASP A 180 -31.54 -17.87 -6.48
C ASP A 180 -31.85 -18.67 -5.21
N VAL A 181 -31.01 -18.57 -4.16
CA VAL A 181 -31.23 -19.26 -2.88
C VAL A 181 -32.52 -18.77 -2.22
N VAL A 182 -32.76 -17.45 -2.21
CA VAL A 182 -33.96 -16.86 -1.62
C VAL A 182 -35.21 -17.25 -2.41
N ALA A 183 -35.18 -17.14 -3.74
CA ALA A 183 -36.31 -17.48 -4.60
C ALA A 183 -36.69 -18.96 -4.47
N HIS A 184 -35.71 -19.86 -4.40
CA HIS A 184 -35.95 -21.28 -4.21
C HIS A 184 -36.61 -21.59 -2.85
N ARG A 185 -36.08 -21.02 -1.76
CA ARG A 185 -36.62 -21.22 -0.40
C ARG A 185 -38.01 -20.60 -0.22
N ILE A 186 -38.27 -19.43 -0.81
CA ILE A 186 -39.62 -18.82 -0.83
C ILE A 186 -40.59 -19.73 -1.60
N SER A 187 -40.17 -20.29 -2.74
CA SER A 187 -41.01 -21.21 -3.51
C SER A 187 -41.41 -22.45 -2.72
N LEU A 188 -40.49 -23.02 -1.93
CA LEU A 188 -40.77 -24.14 -1.02
C LEU A 188 -41.73 -23.77 0.12
N ILE A 189 -41.59 -22.57 0.69
CA ILE A 189 -42.51 -22.05 1.71
C ILE A 189 -43.93 -21.89 1.13
N VAL A 190 -44.04 -21.27 -0.06
CA VAL A 190 -45.33 -21.07 -0.75
C VAL A 190 -45.96 -22.43 -1.11
N LEU A 191 -45.18 -23.38 -1.61
CA LEU A 191 -45.66 -24.72 -1.93
C LEU A 191 -46.22 -25.44 -0.70
N ASN A 192 -45.50 -25.40 0.43
CA ASN A 192 -45.94 -26.01 1.68
C ASN A 192 -47.16 -25.29 2.28
N ALA A 193 -47.25 -23.96 2.15
CA ALA A 193 -48.44 -23.20 2.55
C ALA A 193 -49.67 -23.62 1.72
N ASN A 194 -49.53 -23.75 0.39
CA ASN A 194 -50.60 -24.22 -0.49
C ASN A 194 -51.07 -25.64 -0.15
N ARG A 195 -50.17 -26.52 0.32
CA ARG A 195 -50.54 -27.89 0.78
C ARG A 195 -51.43 -27.87 2.02
N ILE A 196 -51.19 -26.92 2.94
CA ILE A 196 -52.04 -26.71 4.12
C ILE A 196 -53.40 -26.15 3.68
N GLU A 197 -53.42 -25.12 2.83
CA GLU A 197 -54.65 -24.44 2.40
C GLU A 197 -55.58 -25.35 1.58
N SER A 198 -55.01 -26.21 0.73
CA SER A 198 -55.75 -27.19 -0.07
C SER A 198 -56.22 -28.43 0.69
N GLY A 199 -55.85 -28.58 1.97
CA GLY A 199 -56.14 -29.78 2.77
C GLY A 199 -55.39 -31.04 2.31
N SER A 200 -54.38 -30.90 1.44
CA SER A 200 -53.55 -32.00 0.94
C SER A 200 -52.40 -32.38 1.86
N ALA A 201 -52.18 -31.61 2.93
CA ALA A 201 -51.23 -31.93 3.99
C ALA A 201 -51.78 -33.06 4.88
N ALA A 202 -51.06 -34.19 4.95
CA ALA A 202 -51.39 -35.30 5.84
C ALA A 202 -51.25 -34.93 7.33
N ASP A 203 -50.28 -34.08 7.66
CA ASP A 203 -50.07 -33.50 8.98
C ASP A 203 -49.72 -32.01 8.87
N VAL A 204 -50.60 -31.14 9.36
CA VAL A 204 -50.43 -29.69 9.33
C VAL A 204 -49.30 -29.23 10.26
N VAL A 205 -49.08 -29.92 11.39
CA VAL A 205 -48.04 -29.57 12.37
C VAL A 205 -46.65 -29.84 11.77
N GLU A 206 -46.49 -30.96 11.08
CA GLU A 206 -45.24 -31.32 10.38
C GLU A 206 -44.91 -30.30 9.27
N VAL A 207 -45.88 -29.99 8.40
CA VAL A 207 -45.67 -29.04 7.29
C VAL A 207 -45.39 -27.62 7.80
N ALA A 208 -46.04 -27.18 8.88
CA ALA A 208 -45.73 -25.92 9.54
C ALA A 208 -44.32 -25.92 10.15
N GLY A 209 -43.85 -27.07 10.65
CA GLY A 209 -42.46 -27.29 11.06
C GLY A 209 -41.47 -27.08 9.92
N GLN A 210 -41.73 -27.67 8.76
CA GLN A 210 -40.91 -27.54 7.55
C GLN A 210 -40.82 -26.09 7.04
N ILE A 211 -41.93 -25.33 7.07
CA ILE A 211 -41.93 -23.89 6.75
C ILE A 211 -41.02 -23.12 7.69
N ARG A 212 -41.14 -23.36 9.01
CA ARG A 212 -40.30 -22.71 10.03
C ARG A 212 -38.81 -22.99 9.83
N GLN A 213 -38.47 -24.25 9.56
CA GLN A 213 -37.08 -24.67 9.34
C GLN A 213 -36.52 -24.05 8.04
N THR A 214 -37.30 -24.06 6.96
CA THR A 214 -36.91 -23.47 5.68
C THR A 214 -36.69 -21.96 5.79
N GLY A 215 -37.56 -21.25 6.52
CA GLY A 215 -37.42 -19.81 6.78
C GLY A 215 -36.21 -19.46 7.66
N ARG A 216 -35.95 -20.24 8.72
CA ARG A 216 -34.75 -20.06 9.56
C ARG A 216 -33.47 -20.26 8.74
N ALA A 217 -33.39 -21.35 7.99
CA ALA A 217 -32.22 -21.62 7.16
C ALA A 217 -32.05 -20.59 6.02
N ALA A 218 -33.13 -20.00 5.49
CA ALA A 218 -33.02 -18.88 4.54
C ALA A 218 -32.37 -17.63 5.16
N LEU A 219 -32.77 -17.28 6.39
CA LEU A 219 -32.23 -16.13 7.12
C LEU A 219 -30.76 -16.34 7.48
N ASP A 220 -30.37 -17.56 7.83
CA ASP A 220 -28.98 -17.89 8.15
C ASP A 220 -28.06 -17.84 6.92
N ASP A 221 -28.50 -18.37 5.76
CA ASP A 221 -27.76 -18.25 4.49
C ASP A 221 -27.57 -16.77 4.09
N MET A 222 -28.62 -15.95 4.22
CA MET A 222 -28.55 -14.53 3.90
C MET A 222 -27.60 -13.76 4.84
N ARG A 223 -27.60 -14.10 6.14
CA ARG A 223 -26.63 -13.57 7.10
C ARG A 223 -25.20 -13.99 6.79
N GLN A 224 -25.00 -15.20 6.26
CA GLN A 224 -23.68 -15.70 5.87
C GLN A 224 -23.08 -14.90 4.71
N VAL A 225 -23.85 -14.65 3.66
CA VAL A 225 -23.38 -13.87 2.50
C VAL A 225 -23.22 -12.39 2.86
N LEU A 226 -24.16 -11.79 3.59
CA LEU A 226 -24.01 -10.42 4.11
C LEU A 226 -22.84 -10.31 5.09
N GLY A 227 -22.55 -11.36 5.87
CA GLY A 227 -21.40 -11.42 6.78
C GLY A 227 -20.06 -11.40 6.03
N ARG A 228 -19.98 -12.08 4.87
CA ARG A 228 -18.80 -12.04 4.00
C ARG A 228 -18.61 -10.68 3.33
N LEU A 229 -19.69 -10.04 2.90
CA LEU A 229 -19.66 -8.68 2.34
C LEU A 229 -19.32 -7.62 3.41
N ARG A 230 -19.76 -7.82 4.66
CA ARG A 230 -19.49 -6.92 5.79
C ARG A 230 -18.07 -6.98 6.34
N HIS A 231 -17.23 -7.92 5.90
CA HIS A 231 -15.82 -7.93 6.27
C HIS A 231 -15.00 -6.83 5.56
N ASP A 232 -15.55 -6.19 4.51
CA ASP A 232 -14.86 -5.14 3.74
C ASP A 232 -15.30 -3.70 4.10
N GLU A 233 -16.42 -3.50 4.81
CA GLU A 233 -16.92 -2.18 5.19
C GLU A 233 -17.12 -2.06 6.70
N ALA A 234 -16.31 -1.22 7.35
CA ALA A 234 -16.51 -0.79 8.72
C ALA A 234 -17.86 -0.08 8.87
N ALA A 235 -18.90 -0.83 9.24
CA ALA A 235 -20.25 -0.29 9.38
C ALA A 235 -20.29 0.81 10.48
N PRO A 236 -21.06 1.91 10.29
CA PRO A 236 -21.14 3.03 11.23
C PRO A 236 -21.56 2.66 12.66
N GLY A 237 -22.26 1.54 12.85
CA GLY A 237 -22.67 1.03 14.17
C GLY A 237 -21.55 0.35 14.95
N LEU A 238 -20.54 -0.23 14.27
CA LEU A 238 -19.39 -0.84 14.92
C LEU A 238 -18.50 0.22 15.58
N ALA A 239 -18.46 1.44 15.05
CA ALA A 239 -17.62 2.54 15.53
C ALA A 239 -17.92 2.99 16.97
N ARG A 240 -19.09 2.64 17.52
CA ARG A 240 -19.54 3.04 18.87
C ARG A 240 -19.42 1.94 19.92
N LEU A 241 -19.08 0.71 19.54
CA LEU A 241 -19.01 -0.40 20.50
C LEU A 241 -17.91 -0.12 21.53
N ALA A 242 -18.32 0.12 22.77
CA ALA A 242 -17.47 0.45 23.92
C ALA A 242 -17.70 -0.56 25.04
N PHE A 243 -16.79 -0.63 26.01
CA PHE A 243 -16.97 -1.54 27.16
C PHE A 243 -18.28 -1.30 27.93
N ASP A 244 -18.80 -0.08 27.87
CA ASP A 244 -20.07 0.39 28.44
C ASP A 244 -21.28 -0.46 27.98
N GLU A 245 -21.22 -1.04 26.78
CA GLU A 245 -22.29 -1.87 26.23
C GLU A 245 -22.31 -3.29 26.83
N VAL A 246 -21.22 -3.73 27.45
CA VAL A 246 -21.12 -5.07 28.06
C VAL A 246 -22.12 -5.22 29.21
N ASP A 247 -22.34 -4.16 29.99
CA ASP A 247 -23.30 -4.20 31.10
C ASP A 247 -24.74 -4.43 30.61
N GLY A 248 -25.13 -3.78 29.51
CA GLY A 248 -26.43 -3.99 28.89
C GLY A 248 -26.60 -5.40 28.34
N LEU A 249 -25.57 -5.92 27.67
CA LEU A 249 -25.58 -7.28 27.16
C LEU A 249 -25.67 -8.33 28.28
N VAL A 250 -24.97 -8.12 29.39
CA VAL A 250 -25.04 -9.01 30.55
C VAL A 250 -26.44 -8.98 31.18
N ALA A 251 -27.06 -7.80 31.27
CA ALA A 251 -28.43 -7.68 31.76
C ALA A 251 -29.40 -8.49 30.90
N GLU A 252 -29.34 -8.34 29.56
CA GLU A 252 -30.17 -9.12 28.63
C GLU A 252 -29.99 -10.63 28.81
N MET A 253 -28.75 -11.11 28.91
CA MET A 253 -28.50 -12.56 29.03
C MET A 253 -28.92 -13.11 30.39
N ARG A 254 -28.85 -12.31 31.46
CA ARG A 254 -29.38 -12.68 32.79
C ARG A 254 -30.91 -12.79 32.79
N GLU A 255 -31.61 -11.92 32.05
CA GLU A 255 -33.08 -12.02 31.90
C GLU A 255 -33.51 -13.34 31.24
N VAL A 256 -32.68 -13.88 30.34
CA VAL A 256 -32.89 -15.18 29.70
C VAL A 256 -32.49 -16.36 30.61
N GLY A 257 -32.06 -16.08 31.85
CA GLY A 257 -31.77 -17.08 32.88
C GLY A 257 -30.32 -17.59 32.90
N GLN A 258 -29.39 -16.92 32.23
CA GLN A 258 -27.97 -17.27 32.29
C GLN A 258 -27.30 -16.65 33.54
N PRO A 259 -26.73 -17.46 34.45
CA PRO A 259 -25.94 -16.92 35.56
C PRO A 259 -24.62 -16.35 35.05
N ILE A 260 -24.40 -15.03 35.21
CA ILE A 260 -23.20 -14.36 34.71
C ILE A 260 -22.50 -13.58 35.82
N ALA A 261 -21.22 -13.88 36.06
CA ALA A 261 -20.30 -13.09 36.88
C ALA A 261 -19.44 -12.19 35.98
N VAL A 262 -19.29 -10.91 36.33
CA VAL A 262 -18.59 -9.93 35.50
C VAL A 262 -17.48 -9.28 36.29
N ARG A 263 -16.28 -9.23 35.71
CA ARG A 263 -15.13 -8.47 36.20
C ARG A 263 -14.53 -7.66 35.06
N ILE A 264 -14.82 -6.37 35.03
CA ILE A 264 -14.25 -5.43 34.06
C ILE A 264 -13.26 -4.54 34.79
N VAL A 265 -11.99 -4.64 34.41
CA VAL A 265 -10.89 -3.77 34.84
C VAL A 265 -10.42 -3.03 33.59
N ALA A 266 -11.24 -2.10 33.11
CA ALA A 266 -10.98 -1.33 31.91
C ALA A 266 -11.51 0.10 32.06
N GLU A 267 -10.70 1.08 31.70
CA GLU A 267 -11.11 2.48 31.55
C GLU A 267 -11.34 2.68 30.05
N GLY A 268 -12.55 2.40 29.57
CA GLY A 268 -12.91 2.50 28.16
C GLY A 268 -12.50 3.84 27.53
N ARG A 269 -12.21 3.83 26.22
CA ARG A 269 -11.73 5.03 25.52
C ARG A 269 -12.86 5.76 24.80
N THR A 270 -12.73 7.07 24.68
CA THR A 270 -13.64 7.89 23.88
C THR A 270 -12.85 8.69 22.83
N PRO A 271 -12.93 8.34 21.54
CA PRO A 271 -13.69 7.21 20.96
C PRO A 271 -13.05 5.83 21.23
N PRO A 272 -13.82 4.73 21.23
CA PRO A 272 -13.29 3.38 21.35
C PRO A 272 -12.32 3.07 20.20
N ASP A 273 -11.25 2.34 20.48
CA ASP A 273 -10.30 1.91 19.43
C ASP A 273 -10.67 0.53 18.84
N ALA A 274 -9.86 0.05 17.91
CA ALA A 274 -10.14 -1.22 17.24
C ALA A 274 -10.04 -2.43 18.18
N ALA A 275 -9.19 -2.36 19.21
CA ALA A 275 -9.06 -3.39 20.22
C ALA A 275 -10.30 -3.44 21.11
N GLU A 276 -10.77 -2.30 21.61
CA GLU A 276 -11.99 -2.20 22.42
C GLU A 276 -13.23 -2.70 21.68
N ARG A 277 -13.44 -2.27 20.44
CA ARG A 277 -14.56 -2.76 19.61
C ARG A 277 -14.53 -4.28 19.42
N THR A 278 -13.33 -4.82 19.15
CA THR A 278 -13.17 -6.26 18.93
C THR A 278 -13.41 -7.03 20.22
N ALA A 279 -12.99 -6.49 21.37
CA ALA A 279 -13.25 -7.08 22.67
C ALA A 279 -14.75 -7.22 22.97
N VAL A 280 -15.54 -6.17 22.73
CA VAL A 280 -17.00 -6.19 22.92
C VAL A 280 -17.66 -7.25 22.02
N LEU A 281 -17.21 -7.37 20.76
CA LEU A 281 -17.71 -8.40 19.84
C LEU A 281 -17.38 -9.82 20.32
N VAL A 282 -16.18 -10.04 20.87
CA VAL A 282 -15.78 -11.33 21.46
C VAL A 282 -16.69 -11.69 22.63
N VAL A 283 -16.95 -10.75 23.54
CA VAL A 283 -17.86 -10.97 24.67
C VAL A 283 -19.27 -11.30 24.18
N ARG A 284 -19.77 -10.57 23.18
CA ARG A 284 -21.10 -10.78 22.59
C ARG A 284 -21.29 -12.17 21.99
N GLU A 285 -20.36 -12.58 21.16
CA GLU A 285 -20.43 -13.90 20.52
C GLU A 285 -20.26 -15.01 21.55
N ALA A 286 -19.35 -14.85 22.52
CA ALA A 286 -19.15 -15.82 23.59
C ALA A 286 -20.40 -15.99 24.46
N LEU A 287 -21.08 -14.90 24.85
CA LEU A 287 -22.32 -14.95 25.61
C LEU A 287 -23.48 -15.58 24.82
N THR A 288 -23.59 -15.23 23.54
CA THR A 288 -24.60 -15.83 22.65
C THR A 288 -24.39 -17.34 22.54
N ASN A 289 -23.13 -17.77 22.40
CA ASN A 289 -22.77 -19.19 22.36
C ASN A 289 -23.01 -19.89 23.71
N ALA A 290 -22.77 -19.23 24.83
CA ALA A 290 -23.06 -19.78 26.15
C ALA A 290 -24.56 -20.05 26.33
N VAL A 291 -25.44 -19.10 25.97
CA VAL A 291 -26.90 -19.30 26.04
C VAL A 291 -27.36 -20.40 25.07
N ARG A 292 -26.77 -20.46 23.87
CA ARG A 292 -27.16 -21.44 22.85
C ARG A 292 -26.70 -22.87 23.17
N HIS A 293 -25.49 -23.02 23.70
CA HIS A 293 -24.82 -24.32 23.83
C HIS A 293 -24.68 -24.81 25.28
N ALA A 294 -24.77 -23.92 26.26
CA ALA A 294 -24.70 -24.25 27.69
C ALA A 294 -25.73 -23.43 28.50
N PRO A 295 -27.04 -23.59 28.18
CA PRO A 295 -28.10 -22.83 28.85
C PRO A 295 -28.08 -23.10 30.37
N GLY A 296 -28.09 -22.01 31.15
CA GLY A 296 -28.08 -22.01 32.61
C GLY A 296 -26.71 -22.28 33.25
N ALA A 297 -25.66 -22.48 32.46
CA ALA A 297 -24.32 -22.69 32.98
C ALA A 297 -23.73 -21.42 33.60
N ASP A 298 -23.03 -21.56 34.73
CA ASP A 298 -22.27 -20.47 35.33
C ASP A 298 -21.27 -19.90 34.31
N THR A 299 -21.44 -18.63 33.98
CA THR A 299 -20.65 -17.92 32.98
C THR A 299 -19.89 -16.79 33.65
N SER A 300 -18.61 -16.60 33.33
CA SER A 300 -17.80 -15.50 33.83
C SER A 300 -17.12 -14.74 32.71
N ILE A 301 -17.11 -13.41 32.84
CA ILE A 301 -16.49 -12.48 31.89
C ILE A 301 -15.40 -11.72 32.64
N GLU A 302 -14.19 -11.77 32.09
CA GLU A 302 -13.06 -10.97 32.53
C GLU A 302 -12.57 -10.10 31.38
N ILE A 303 -12.60 -8.78 31.57
CA ILE A 303 -12.00 -7.80 30.65
C ILE A 303 -10.94 -7.05 31.43
N ALA A 304 -9.71 -7.07 30.95
CA ALA A 304 -8.58 -6.35 31.54
C ALA A 304 -7.93 -5.46 30.48
N ASP A 305 -8.01 -4.15 30.67
CA ASP A 305 -7.30 -3.17 29.85
C ASP A 305 -5.93 -2.86 30.45
N GLY A 306 -4.87 -3.22 29.73
CA GLY A 306 -3.50 -2.94 30.12
C GLY A 306 -2.85 -1.88 29.22
N PRO A 307 -1.67 -1.37 29.61
CA PRO A 307 -1.00 -0.26 28.91
C PRO A 307 -0.62 -0.53 27.44
N GLY A 308 -0.75 -1.76 26.92
CA GLY A 308 -0.51 -2.08 25.51
C GLY A 308 -1.46 -3.12 24.90
N ALA A 309 -2.43 -3.65 25.65
CA ALA A 309 -3.36 -4.65 25.13
C ALA A 309 -4.62 -4.78 25.99
N VAL A 310 -5.73 -5.07 25.33
CA VAL A 310 -6.98 -5.51 25.97
C VAL A 310 -6.99 -7.03 26.01
N ARG A 311 -7.20 -7.60 27.20
CA ARG A 311 -7.40 -9.04 27.37
C ARG A 311 -8.85 -9.33 27.72
N VAL A 312 -9.45 -10.25 26.98
CA VAL A 312 -10.81 -10.73 27.21
C VAL A 312 -10.75 -12.23 27.46
N ARG A 313 -11.42 -12.69 28.51
CA ARG A 313 -11.66 -14.09 28.79
C ARG A 313 -13.14 -14.27 29.15
N VAL A 314 -13.82 -15.15 28.43
CA VAL A 314 -15.19 -15.57 28.74
C VAL A 314 -15.20 -17.07 28.90
N THR A 315 -15.70 -17.55 30.04
CA THR A 315 -15.77 -18.97 30.37
C THR A 315 -17.18 -19.33 30.80
N ASN A 316 -17.71 -20.45 30.32
CA ASN A 316 -18.95 -21.03 30.82
C ASN A 316 -18.74 -22.47 31.30
N GLY A 317 -19.46 -22.87 32.34
CA GLY A 317 -19.46 -24.23 32.88
C GLY A 317 -20.25 -25.24 32.02
N ARG A 318 -20.48 -26.42 32.60
CA ARG A 318 -21.33 -27.47 31.97
C ARG A 318 -22.78 -26.99 31.86
N PRO A 319 -23.51 -27.40 30.80
CA PRO A 319 -24.94 -27.14 30.71
C PRO A 319 -25.68 -27.75 31.91
N SER A 320 -26.59 -26.99 32.51
CA SER A 320 -27.43 -27.44 33.63
C SER A 320 -28.66 -28.26 33.19
N GLY A 321 -28.85 -28.47 31.89
CA GLY A 321 -29.95 -29.26 31.31
C GLY A 321 -29.52 -30.08 30.08
N THR A 322 -30.44 -30.89 29.54
CA THR A 322 -30.22 -31.67 28.31
C THR A 322 -30.17 -30.74 27.10
N VAL A 323 -29.00 -30.63 26.46
CA VAL A 323 -28.84 -29.89 25.22
C VAL A 323 -29.17 -30.85 24.07
N ASP A 324 -30.21 -30.57 23.30
CA ASP A 324 -30.48 -31.32 22.06
C ASP A 324 -29.29 -31.14 21.12
N HIS A 325 -28.52 -32.20 20.91
CA HIS A 325 -27.27 -32.19 20.15
C HIS A 325 -27.45 -32.10 18.62
N GLU A 326 -28.66 -31.82 18.10
CA GLU A 326 -28.96 -31.91 16.67
C GLU A 326 -28.67 -30.64 15.82
N MET A 327 -27.93 -29.64 16.31
CA MET A 327 -27.60 -28.46 15.49
C MET A 327 -26.08 -28.27 15.33
N THR A 328 -25.50 -28.97 14.35
CA THR A 328 -24.10 -28.83 13.90
C THR A 328 -23.86 -27.65 12.94
N THR A 329 -24.78 -26.70 12.83
CA THR A 329 -24.67 -25.57 11.91
C THR A 329 -24.52 -24.26 12.69
N GLY A 330 -23.28 -23.88 13.01
CA GLY A 330 -23.03 -22.64 13.76
C GLY A 330 -21.58 -22.19 13.97
N GLY A 331 -20.57 -22.83 13.36
CA GLY A 331 -19.15 -22.59 13.68
C GLY A 331 -18.49 -21.32 13.09
N HIS A 332 -19.25 -20.38 12.53
CA HIS A 332 -18.68 -19.26 11.75
C HIS A 332 -18.39 -18.00 12.58
N GLY A 333 -19.11 -17.77 13.69
CA GLY A 333 -18.94 -16.57 14.51
C GLY A 333 -17.56 -16.50 15.17
N LEU A 334 -17.12 -17.61 15.78
CA LEU A 334 -15.78 -17.71 16.37
C LEU A 334 -14.66 -17.66 15.33
N LEU A 335 -14.89 -18.17 14.11
CA LEU A 335 -13.91 -18.11 13.03
C LEU A 335 -13.68 -16.67 12.54
N GLY A 336 -14.75 -15.91 12.30
CA GLY A 336 -14.63 -14.49 11.90
C GLY A 336 -13.99 -13.63 12.98
N LEU A 337 -14.24 -13.91 14.26
CA LEU A 337 -13.57 -13.24 15.36
C LEU A 337 -12.07 -13.59 15.44
N LYS A 338 -11.70 -14.86 15.20
CA LYS A 338 -10.30 -15.28 15.12
C LYS A 338 -9.54 -14.51 14.02
N GLU A 339 -10.13 -14.40 12.83
CA GLU A 339 -9.53 -13.64 11.72
C GLU A 339 -9.38 -12.15 12.07
N ARG A 340 -10.39 -11.56 12.71
CA ARG A 340 -10.34 -10.16 13.17
C ARG A 340 -9.29 -9.91 14.24
N VAL A 341 -9.15 -10.81 15.21
CA VAL A 341 -8.09 -10.75 16.24
C VAL A 341 -6.71 -10.83 15.57
N ALA A 342 -6.54 -11.70 14.58
CA ALA A 342 -5.30 -11.81 13.82
C ALA A 342 -4.97 -10.54 13.03
N MET A 343 -5.97 -9.84 12.47
CA MET A 343 -5.76 -8.53 11.82
C MET A 343 -5.23 -7.45 12.75
N LEU A 344 -5.48 -7.57 14.06
CA LEU A 344 -4.92 -6.69 15.10
C LEU A 344 -3.60 -7.19 15.67
N ALA A 345 -2.98 -8.21 15.05
CA ALA A 345 -1.80 -8.92 15.55
C ALA A 345 -2.00 -9.51 16.97
N GLY A 346 -3.25 -9.83 17.32
CA GLY A 346 -3.62 -10.40 18.61
C GLY A 346 -3.54 -11.93 18.67
N THR A 347 -3.75 -12.46 19.88
CA THR A 347 -3.82 -13.91 20.13
C THR A 347 -5.25 -14.33 20.41
N TRP A 348 -5.62 -15.53 19.93
CA TRP A 348 -6.97 -16.10 20.04
C TRP A 348 -6.90 -17.54 20.52
N ASN A 349 -7.75 -17.90 21.47
CA ASN A 349 -7.94 -19.26 21.94
C ASN A 349 -9.44 -19.50 22.20
N ALA A 350 -9.99 -20.57 21.63
CA ALA A 350 -11.37 -20.99 21.86
C ALA A 350 -11.39 -22.51 21.98
N ALA A 351 -11.71 -23.03 23.16
CA ALA A 351 -11.57 -24.46 23.46
C ALA A 351 -12.57 -24.94 24.52
N ALA A 352 -12.87 -26.24 24.49
CA ALA A 352 -13.58 -26.89 25.59
C ALA A 352 -12.66 -26.97 26.82
N THR A 353 -13.21 -26.78 28.02
CA THR A 353 -12.46 -26.92 29.27
C THR A 353 -12.48 -28.37 29.76
N PRO A 354 -11.46 -28.82 30.53
CA PRO A 354 -11.45 -30.16 31.13
C PRO A 354 -12.67 -30.43 32.04
N GLU A 355 -13.21 -29.37 32.62
CA GLU A 355 -14.41 -29.40 33.46
C GLU A 355 -15.70 -29.51 32.65
N GLY A 356 -15.65 -29.64 31.32
CA GLY A 356 -16.80 -29.80 30.42
C GLY A 356 -17.52 -28.49 30.08
N GLY A 357 -16.85 -27.37 30.29
CA GLY A 357 -17.28 -26.03 29.87
C GLY A 357 -16.62 -25.58 28.56
N PHE A 358 -16.67 -24.29 28.28
CA PHE A 358 -16.01 -23.69 27.12
C PHE A 358 -15.33 -22.38 27.52
N VAL A 359 -14.17 -22.10 26.92
CA VAL A 359 -13.41 -20.86 27.14
C VAL A 359 -13.14 -20.16 25.81
N VAL A 360 -13.34 -18.85 25.79
CA VAL A 360 -12.94 -17.94 24.72
C VAL A 360 -12.01 -16.89 25.30
N GLU A 361 -10.80 -16.80 24.75
CA GLU A 361 -9.74 -15.89 25.17
C GLU A 361 -9.22 -15.11 23.96
N ALA A 362 -9.07 -13.80 24.13
CA ALA A 362 -8.48 -12.92 23.14
C ALA A 362 -7.53 -11.93 23.81
N THR A 363 -6.33 -11.75 23.25
CA THR A 363 -5.44 -10.64 23.57
C THR A 363 -5.34 -9.73 22.36
N LEU A 364 -5.71 -8.47 22.52
CA LEU A 364 -5.85 -7.49 21.46
C LEU A 364 -4.83 -6.37 21.69
N PRO A 365 -3.70 -6.36 20.97
CA PRO A 365 -2.73 -5.29 21.05
C PRO A 365 -3.37 -3.95 20.74
N ARG A 366 -3.01 -2.93 21.52
CA ARG A 366 -3.30 -1.54 21.16
C ARG A 366 -2.17 -1.08 20.24
N ALA A 367 -2.51 -0.40 19.14
CA ALA A 367 -1.50 0.28 18.36
C ALA A 367 -0.93 1.42 19.21
N ASP A 368 0.39 1.47 19.39
CA ASP A 368 1.07 2.65 19.89
C ASP A 368 0.67 3.82 18.97
N GLN A 369 -0.04 4.81 19.51
CA GLN A 369 -0.34 6.04 18.77
C GLN A 369 0.90 6.93 18.67
#